data_AF-A0A358DB96-F1
#
_entry.id   AF-A0A358DB96-F1
#
_cell.length_a   1.000
_cell.length_b   1.000
_cell.length_c   1.000
_cell.angle_alpha   90.00
_cell.angle_beta   90.00
_cell.angle_gamma   90.00
#
_symmetry.space_group_name_H-M   'P 1'
#
loop_
_entity.id
_entity.type
_entity.pdbx_description
1 polymer ?
#
loop_
_entity_poly.entity_id
_entity_poly.type
_entity_poly.pdbx_seq_one_letter_code
_entity_poly.pdbx_strand_id
1 'polypeptide(L)'
;MRIGELAEAAGTTAKTLRFYEEQGLLPAAERTASGYRDYDPEAATRIDFIHRGQAAGLTLAQIKQILDIRDGGEIPCGHVRDLLDVRLKDIERQISDLVSLRDNVAALRDAAAEPEPETCNADEVCRYL
;
A
#
# COMPACT_ATOMS: atom_id res chain seq x y z
N MET A 1 -16.31 -1.53 -22.77
CA MET A 1 -14.97 -0.96 -23.03
C MET A 1 -13.95 -2.07 -23.22
N ARG A 2 -13.05 -1.95 -24.20
CA ARG A 2 -11.94 -2.91 -24.37
C ARG A 2 -10.91 -2.75 -23.25
N ILE A 3 -10.11 -3.80 -23.00
CA ILE A 3 -9.07 -3.76 -21.95
C ILE A 3 -8.05 -2.61 -22.13
N GLY A 4 -7.75 -2.22 -23.36
CA GLY A 4 -6.85 -1.09 -23.64
C GLY A 4 -7.47 0.26 -23.27
N GLU A 5 -8.74 0.46 -23.64
CA GLU A 5 -9.51 1.65 -23.28
C GLU A 5 -9.69 1.78 -21.76
N LEU A 6 -9.95 0.66 -21.09
CA LEU A 6 -10.05 0.62 -19.63
C LEU A 6 -8.71 0.93 -18.97
N ALA A 7 -7.61 0.39 -19.50
CA ALA A 7 -6.28 0.64 -18.98
C ALA A 7 -5.92 2.13 -19.07
N GLU A 8 -6.21 2.76 -20.20
CA GLU A 8 -6.01 4.21 -20.40
C GLU A 8 -6.90 5.04 -19.48
N ALA A 9 -8.21 4.76 -19.45
CA ALA A 9 -9.16 5.47 -18.60
C ALA A 9 -8.85 5.37 -17.10
N ALA A 10 -8.33 4.22 -16.67
CA ALA A 10 -7.98 3.97 -15.28
C ALA A 10 -6.50 4.29 -14.94
N GLY A 11 -5.72 4.82 -15.89
CA GLY A 11 -4.31 5.17 -15.68
C GLY A 11 -3.43 3.98 -15.29
N THR A 12 -3.72 2.79 -15.82
CA THR A 12 -3.02 1.54 -15.48
C THR A 12 -2.63 0.77 -16.75
N THR A 13 -2.13 -0.45 -16.59
CA THR A 13 -1.76 -1.31 -17.73
C THR A 13 -2.75 -2.45 -17.91
N ALA A 14 -2.92 -2.93 -19.14
CA ALA A 14 -3.69 -4.15 -19.40
C ALA A 14 -3.15 -5.37 -18.63
N LYS A 15 -1.85 -5.41 -18.29
CA LYS A 15 -1.27 -6.45 -17.44
C LYS A 15 -1.81 -6.35 -16.01
N THR A 16 -1.86 -5.15 -15.44
CA THR A 16 -2.43 -4.89 -14.12
C THR A 16 -3.92 -5.25 -14.06
N LEU A 17 -4.68 -4.93 -15.11
CA LEU A 17 -6.10 -5.29 -15.19
C LEU A 17 -6.30 -6.81 -15.17
N ARG A 18 -5.52 -7.56 -15.96
CA ARG A 18 -5.56 -9.04 -15.94
C ARG A 18 -5.19 -9.59 -14.57
N PHE A 19 -4.18 -9.00 -13.93
CA PHE A 19 -3.79 -9.38 -12.58
C PHE A 19 -4.94 -9.13 -11.58
N TYR A 20 -5.64 -8.00 -11.67
CA TYR A 20 -6.81 -7.76 -10.83
C TYR A 20 -7.97 -8.73 -11.12
N GLU A 21 -8.23 -9.09 -12.38
CA GLU A 21 -9.17 -10.18 -12.70
C GLU A 21 -8.74 -11.50 -12.04
N GLU A 22 -7.47 -11.90 -12.18
CA GLU A 22 -6.93 -13.15 -11.63
C GLU A 22 -6.99 -13.21 -10.09
N GLN A 23 -6.81 -12.07 -9.42
CA GLN A 23 -6.93 -11.96 -7.97
C GLN A 23 -8.40 -11.85 -7.48
N GLY A 24 -9.36 -11.73 -8.41
CA GLY A 24 -10.78 -11.52 -8.10
C GLY A 24 -11.10 -10.10 -7.62
N LEU A 25 -10.22 -9.14 -7.88
CA LEU A 25 -10.42 -7.72 -7.59
C LEU A 25 -11.26 -7.04 -8.67
N LEU A 26 -11.31 -7.59 -9.88
CA LEU A 26 -12.23 -7.20 -10.93
C LEU A 26 -13.12 -8.38 -11.31
N PRO A 27 -14.41 -8.15 -11.59
CA PRO A 27 -15.24 -9.18 -12.18
C PRO A 27 -14.67 -9.61 -13.53
N ALA A 28 -14.84 -10.87 -13.89
CA ALA A 28 -14.39 -11.38 -15.17
C ALA A 28 -15.13 -10.63 -16.30
N ALA A 29 -14.39 -10.02 -17.22
CA ALA A 29 -14.99 -9.36 -18.36
C ALA A 29 -15.83 -10.33 -19.21
N GLU A 30 -16.99 -9.86 -19.66
CA GLU A 30 -17.77 -10.58 -20.66
C GLU A 30 -16.96 -10.68 -21.96
N ARG A 31 -17.21 -11.73 -22.73
CA ARG A 31 -16.59 -11.89 -24.05
C ARG A 31 -17.58 -11.47 -25.12
N THR A 32 -17.15 -10.57 -26.00
CA THR A 32 -17.89 -10.25 -27.21
C THR A 32 -18.00 -11.49 -28.11
N ALA A 33 -18.94 -11.48 -29.05
CA ALA A 33 -19.05 -12.54 -30.07
C ALA A 33 -17.77 -12.73 -30.90
N SER A 34 -16.92 -11.70 -30.97
CA SER A 34 -15.60 -11.71 -31.63
C SER A 34 -14.45 -12.17 -30.71
N GLY A 35 -14.74 -12.55 -29.46
CA GLY A 35 -13.77 -13.10 -28.51
C GLY A 35 -12.98 -12.07 -27.70
N TYR A 36 -13.26 -10.78 -27.84
CA TYR A 36 -12.61 -9.72 -27.06
C TYR A 36 -13.27 -9.59 -25.67
N ARG A 37 -12.47 -9.20 -24.67
CA ARG A 37 -13.01 -8.83 -23.36
C ARG A 37 -13.70 -7.47 -23.45
N ASP A 38 -14.90 -7.41 -22.90
CA ASP A 38 -15.70 -6.20 -22.76
C ASP A 38 -15.96 -5.92 -21.29
N TYR A 39 -15.55 -4.74 -20.84
CA TYR A 39 -15.68 -4.28 -19.47
C TYR A 39 -16.77 -3.22 -19.36
N ASP A 40 -17.56 -3.31 -18.30
CA ASP A 40 -18.51 -2.29 -17.92
C ASP A 40 -17.77 -0.99 -17.51
N PRO A 41 -18.29 0.21 -17.82
CA PRO A 41 -17.78 1.47 -17.28
C PRO A 41 -17.56 1.49 -15.76
N GLU A 42 -18.34 0.75 -14.97
CA GLU A 42 -18.17 0.59 -13.52
C GLU A 42 -16.80 -0.01 -13.14
N ALA A 43 -16.16 -0.75 -14.05
CA ALA A 43 -14.82 -1.27 -13.84
C ALA A 43 -13.81 -0.14 -13.59
N ALA A 44 -13.95 1.01 -14.26
CA ALA A 44 -13.08 2.17 -14.04
C ALA A 44 -13.22 2.71 -12.62
N THR A 45 -14.45 2.86 -12.12
CA THR A 45 -14.72 3.29 -10.74
C THR A 45 -14.19 2.29 -9.72
N ARG A 46 -14.27 0.99 -10.01
CA ARG A 46 -13.70 -0.05 -9.16
C ARG A 46 -12.17 0.00 -9.11
N ILE A 47 -11.50 0.25 -10.23
CA ILE A 47 -10.04 0.41 -10.28
C ILE A 47 -9.60 1.65 -9.50
N ASP A 48 -10.31 2.77 -9.67
CA ASP A 48 -10.08 4.00 -8.91
C ASP A 48 -10.22 3.75 -7.39
N PHE A 49 -11.20 2.96 -6.96
CA PHE A 49 -11.28 2.51 -5.56
C PHE A 49 -10.07 1.67 -5.12
N ILE A 50 -9.62 0.71 -5.94
CA ILE A 50 -8.43 -0.10 -5.65
C ILE A 50 -7.20 0.81 -5.48
N HIS A 51 -6.99 1.77 -6.37
CA HIS A 51 -5.88 2.71 -6.29
C HIS A 51 -5.92 3.57 -5.02
N ARG A 52 -7.10 4.09 -4.64
CA ARG A 52 -7.24 4.82 -3.37
C ARG A 52 -6.95 3.94 -2.15
N GLY A 53 -7.40 2.70 -2.14
CA GLY A 53 -7.10 1.74 -1.08
C GLY A 53 -5.60 1.49 -0.93
N GLN A 54 -4.91 1.29 -2.06
CA GLN A 54 -3.46 1.11 -2.08
C GLN A 54 -2.72 2.36 -1.60
N ALA A 55 -3.16 3.55 -2.03
CA ALA A 55 -2.60 4.82 -1.58
C ALA A 55 -2.77 5.05 -0.07
N ALA A 56 -3.86 4.53 0.52
CA ALA A 56 -4.08 4.52 1.97
C ALA A 56 -3.24 3.44 2.70
N GLY A 57 -2.45 2.64 1.98
CA GLY A 57 -1.61 1.60 2.55
C GLY A 57 -2.35 0.30 2.87
N LEU A 58 -3.55 0.09 2.29
CA LEU A 58 -4.25 -1.19 2.38
C LEU A 58 -3.63 -2.19 1.41
N THR A 59 -3.57 -3.45 1.84
CA THR A 59 -3.19 -4.57 0.98
C THR A 59 -4.29 -4.90 -0.01
N LEU A 60 -3.93 -5.52 -1.13
CA LEU A 60 -4.90 -6.03 -2.09
C LEU A 60 -5.89 -7.03 -1.48
N ALA A 61 -5.48 -7.81 -0.49
CA ALA A 61 -6.36 -8.72 0.23
C ALA A 61 -7.44 -7.96 1.03
N GLN A 62 -7.06 -6.89 1.73
CA GLN A 62 -8.02 -6.04 2.46
C GLN A 62 -8.97 -5.31 1.51
N ILE A 63 -8.44 -4.81 0.38
CA ILE A 63 -9.26 -4.17 -0.66
C ILE A 63 -10.27 -5.17 -1.24
N LYS A 64 -9.84 -6.41 -1.48
CA LYS A 64 -10.73 -7.47 -1.94
C LYS A 64 -11.87 -7.73 -0.95
N GLN A 65 -11.59 -7.81 0.35
CA GLN A 65 -12.66 -7.97 1.36
C GLN A 65 -13.70 -6.85 1.30
N ILE A 66 -13.27 -5.60 1.11
CA ILE A 66 -14.19 -4.47 0.97
C ILE A 66 -15.06 -4.62 -0.29
N LEU A 67 -14.44 -5.04 -1.39
CA LEU A 67 -15.15 -5.26 -2.65
C LEU A 67 -16.13 -6.43 -2.56
N ASP A 68 -15.75 -7.54 -1.90
CA ASP A 68 -16.62 -8.70 -1.70
C ASP A 68 -17.87 -8.35 -0.87
N ILE A 69 -17.73 -7.51 0.16
CA ILE A 69 -18.87 -7.01 0.96
C ILE A 69 -19.82 -6.17 0.08
N ARG A 70 -19.26 -5.26 -0.73
CA ARG A 70 -20.05 -4.43 -1.65
C ARG A 70 -20.76 -5.28 -2.70
N ASP A 71 -20.07 -6.25 -3.27
CA ASP A 71 -20.61 -7.15 -4.30
C ASP A 71 -21.71 -8.07 -3.72
N GLY A 72 -21.66 -8.35 -2.42
CA GLY A 72 -22.74 -8.99 -1.65
C GLY A 72 -23.96 -8.11 -1.37
N GLY A 73 -23.93 -6.82 -1.76
CA GLY A 73 -25.04 -5.86 -1.56
C GLY A 73 -25.02 -5.14 -0.22
N GLU A 74 -23.97 -5.32 0.59
CA GLU A 74 -23.81 -4.66 1.89
C GLU A 74 -22.99 -3.37 1.77
N ILE A 75 -23.14 -2.49 2.77
CA ILE A 75 -22.39 -1.22 2.83
C ILE A 75 -21.06 -1.47 3.56
N PRO A 76 -19.90 -1.38 2.91
CA PRO A 76 -18.63 -1.75 3.53
C PRO A 76 -18.02 -0.66 4.42
N CYS A 77 -18.69 0.47 4.64
CA CYS A 77 -18.08 1.66 5.27
C CYS A 77 -17.55 1.39 6.69
N GLY A 78 -18.22 0.52 7.46
CA GLY A 78 -17.74 0.09 8.78
C GLY A 78 -16.41 -0.68 8.67
N HIS A 79 -16.36 -1.68 7.78
CA HIS A 79 -15.15 -2.47 7.54
C HIS A 79 -13.99 -1.61 7.02
N VAL A 80 -14.26 -0.66 6.12
CA VAL A 80 -13.25 0.30 5.63
C VAL A 80 -12.68 1.12 6.79
N ARG A 81 -13.54 1.66 7.65
CA ARG A 81 -13.10 2.46 8.81
C ARG A 81 -12.22 1.62 9.74
N ASP A 82 -12.64 0.41 10.07
CA ASP A 82 -11.91 -0.45 10.99
C ASP A 82 -10.52 -0.84 10.43
N LEU A 83 -10.41 -1.08 9.12
CA LEU A 83 -9.14 -1.29 8.44
C LEU A 83 -8.22 -0.05 8.48
N LEU A 84 -8.80 1.13 8.28
CA LEU A 84 -8.06 2.39 8.35
C LEU A 84 -7.58 2.68 9.78
N ASP A 85 -8.39 2.38 10.80
CA ASP A 85 -8.02 2.54 12.21
C ASP A 85 -6.82 1.65 12.58
N VAL A 86 -6.81 0.40 12.08
CA VAL A 86 -5.66 -0.50 12.25
C VAL A 86 -4.43 0.08 11.55
N ARG A 87 -4.57 0.53 10.30
CA ARG A 87 -3.44 1.08 9.54
C ARG A 87 -2.88 2.35 10.17
N LEU A 88 -3.74 3.23 10.70
CA LEU A 88 -3.34 4.44 11.39
C LEU A 88 -2.50 4.11 12.63
N LYS A 89 -2.96 3.17 13.47
CA LYS A 89 -2.20 2.71 14.64
C LYS A 89 -0.82 2.14 14.27
N ASP A 90 -0.74 1.40 13.17
CA ASP A 90 0.54 0.87 12.68
C ASP A 90 1.48 1.99 12.21
N ILE A 91 0.96 3.01 11.53
CA ILE A 91 1.73 4.18 11.11
C ILE A 91 2.23 4.96 12.34
N GLU A 92 1.36 5.20 13.33
CA GLU A 92 1.73 5.89 14.57
C GLU A 92 2.86 5.16 15.31
N ARG A 93 2.79 3.82 15.38
CA ARG A 93 3.87 3.00 15.94
C ARG A 93 5.16 3.15 15.16
N GLN A 94 5.11 3.04 13.83
CA GLN A 94 6.29 3.21 12.97
C GLN A 94 6.92 4.61 13.13
N ILE A 95 6.10 5.65 13.26
CA ILE A 95 6.57 7.02 13.53
C ILE A 95 7.31 7.07 14.87
N SER A 96 6.74 6.50 15.94
CA SER A 96 7.37 6.46 17.27
C SER A 96 8.71 5.73 17.24
N ASP A 97 8.79 4.61 16.54
CA ASP A 97 10.02 3.81 16.41
C ASP A 97 11.10 4.59 15.63
N LEU A 98 10.71 5.24 14.52
CA LEU A 98 11.61 6.06 13.71
C LEU A 98 12.09 7.32 14.44
N VAL A 99 11.22 7.94 15.25
CA VAL A 99 11.57 9.05 16.14
C VAL A 99 12.63 8.61 17.15
N SER A 100 12.41 7.48 17.81
CA SER A 100 13.35 6.93 18.80
C SER A 100 14.70 6.59 18.17
N LEU A 101 14.68 5.97 16.99
CA LEU A 101 15.90 5.65 16.24
C LEU A 101 16.66 6.91 15.83
N ARG A 102 15.96 7.93 15.31
CA ARG A 102 16.57 9.23 14.96
C ARG A 102 17.26 9.85 16.17
N ASP A 103 16.60 9.87 17.32
CA ASP A 103 17.14 10.51 18.53
C ASP A 103 18.37 9.77 19.05
N ASN A 104 18.36 8.42 19.00
CA ASN A 104 19.54 7.61 19.30
C ASN A 104 20.70 7.91 18.35
N VAL A 105 20.46 7.94 17.04
CA VAL A 105 21.49 8.26 16.04
C VAL A 105 22.04 9.67 16.23
N ALA A 106 21.19 10.65 16.55
CA ALA A 106 21.61 12.01 16.82
C ALA A 106 22.51 12.08 18.06
N ALA A 107 22.15 11.39 19.15
CA ALA A 107 22.95 11.32 20.37
C ALA A 107 24.32 10.68 20.13
N LEU A 108 24.38 9.57 19.38
CA LEU A 108 25.65 8.92 19.02
C LEU A 108 26.54 9.85 18.19
N ARG A 109 25.96 10.56 17.20
CA ARG A 109 26.67 11.55 16.39
C ARG A 109 27.23 12.69 17.24
N ASP A 110 26.41 13.23 18.15
CA ASP A 110 26.80 14.38 18.98
C ASP A 110 27.91 13.99 19.96
N ALA A 111 27.84 12.79 20.55
CA ALA A 111 28.92 12.25 21.35
C ALA A 111 30.23 12.08 20.55
N ALA A 112 30.13 11.67 19.28
CA ALA A 112 31.29 11.54 18.39
C ALA A 112 31.86 12.89 17.89
N ALA A 113 31.13 14.01 18.04
CA ALA A 113 31.55 15.33 17.55
C ALA A 113 32.61 16.01 18.46
N GLU A 114 32.66 15.64 19.73
CA GLU A 114 33.70 16.04 20.68
C GLU A 114 34.50 14.80 21.12
N PRO A 115 35.33 14.22 20.23
CA PRO A 115 36.09 13.03 20.57
C PRO A 115 37.13 13.38 21.62
N GLU A 116 37.10 12.68 22.75
CA GLU A 116 38.18 12.70 23.73
C GLU A 116 39.19 11.62 23.33
N PRO A 117 40.29 11.95 22.63
CA PRO A 117 41.18 10.96 22.02
C PRO A 117 41.82 10.01 23.03
N GLU A 118 41.88 10.40 24.31
CA GLU A 118 42.38 9.57 25.40
C GLU A 118 41.41 8.44 25.82
N THR A 119 40.14 8.53 25.41
CA THR A 119 39.09 7.57 25.78
C THR A 119 38.76 6.57 24.67
N CYS A 120 39.32 6.77 23.47
CA CYS A 120 39.26 5.85 22.35
C CYS A 120 40.39 4.82 22.49
N ASN A 121 40.04 3.57 22.83
CA ASN A 121 41.01 2.48 22.88
C ASN A 121 41.26 1.92 21.46
N ALA A 122 42.52 1.72 21.09
CA ALA A 122 42.90 1.07 19.83
C ALA A 122 42.51 -0.42 19.75
N ASP A 123 42.19 -1.05 20.90
CA ASP A 123 41.68 -2.42 20.97
C ASP A 123 40.15 -2.51 20.73
N GLU A 124 39.44 -1.38 20.69
CA GLU A 124 37.99 -1.32 20.41
C GLU A 124 37.72 -0.77 19.00
N VAL A 125 36.61 -1.20 18.37
CA VAL A 125 36.27 -0.79 16.99
C VAL A 125 35.89 0.70 16.93
N CYS A 126 35.04 1.18 17.83
CA CYS A 126 34.74 2.61 18.05
C CYS A 126 33.89 2.75 19.32
N ARG A 127 34.28 3.60 20.26
CA ARG A 127 33.54 3.83 21.53
C ARG A 127 32.17 4.50 21.35
N TYR A 128 31.95 5.13 20.21
CA TYR A 128 30.74 5.93 19.92
C TYR A 128 29.68 5.15 19.14
N LEU A 129 29.84 3.83 18.98
CA LEU A 129 28.92 2.89 18.34
C LEU A 129 28.79 1.61 19.18
#